data_AF-B9YE83-F1
#
_entry.id   AF-B9YE83-F1
#
_cell.length_a   1.000
_cell.length_b   1.000
_cell.length_c   1.000
_cell.angle_alpha   90.00
_cell.angle_beta   90.00
_cell.angle_gamma   90.00
#
_symmetry.space_group_name_H-M   'P 1'
#
loop_
_entity.id
_entity.type
_entity.pdbx_description
1 polymer ?
#
loop_
_entity_poly.entity_id
_entity_poly.type
_entity_poly.pdbx_seq_one_letter_code
_entity_poly.pdbx_strand_id
1 'polypeptide(L)'
;MNILHQYTFQSLKVNRRRTLFTGMGIVISVAMITAVSVFASSFLDYMERKAVYETGDWELAYSDLNETEIQYLNTDKQVDHTFMVDDLGYAVLPESQNEYKPYWF
;
A
#
# COMPACT_ATOMS: atom_id res chain seq x y z
N MET A 1 -29.32 31.28 29.32
CA MET A 1 -29.03 29.82 29.30
C MET A 1 -30.22 29.10 29.89
N ASN A 2 -30.62 27.96 29.33
CA ASN A 2 -31.74 27.18 29.85
C ASN A 2 -31.46 26.78 31.31
N ILE A 3 -32.44 26.96 32.19
CA ILE A 3 -32.30 26.78 33.64
C ILE A 3 -31.78 25.36 33.95
N LEU A 4 -32.29 24.37 33.22
CA LEU A 4 -31.87 22.97 33.34
C LEU A 4 -30.37 22.78 33.09
N HIS A 5 -29.80 23.42 32.06
CA HIS A 5 -28.37 23.31 31.76
C HIS A 5 -27.50 23.84 32.91
N GLN A 6 -27.94 24.90 33.59
CA GLN A 6 -27.22 25.47 34.71
C GLN A 6 -27.17 24.49 35.89
N TYR A 7 -28.30 23.86 36.21
CA TYR A 7 -28.36 22.83 37.26
C TYR A 7 -27.52 21.59 36.90
N THR A 8 -27.56 21.13 35.65
CA THR A 8 -26.75 19.97 35.21
C THR A 8 -25.25 20.27 35.28
N PHE A 9 -24.81 21.46 34.87
CA PHE A 9 -23.40 21.82 34.94
C PHE A 9 -22.90 21.90 36.39
N GLN A 10 -23.71 22.45 37.28
CA GLN A 10 -23.38 22.53 38.71
C GLN A 10 -23.26 21.12 39.32
N SER A 11 -24.16 20.18 39.00
CA SER A 11 -24.12 18.81 39.53
C SER A 11 -22.92 18.00 39.02
N LEU A 12 -22.54 18.18 37.75
CA LEU A 12 -21.33 17.57 37.18
C LEU A 12 -20.05 18.13 37.83
N LYS A 13 -20.06 19.41 38.22
CA LYS A 13 -18.93 20.09 38.88
C LYS A 13 -18.77 19.72 40.36
N VAL A 14 -19.82 19.24 41.03
CA VAL A 14 -19.75 18.67 42.38
C VAL A 14 -19.11 17.28 42.34
N ASN A 15 -19.46 16.46 41.34
CA ASN A 15 -18.95 15.09 41.17
C ASN A 15 -17.76 14.99 40.21
N ARG A 16 -16.74 15.84 40.39
CA ARG A 16 -15.64 16.02 39.42
C ARG A 16 -14.91 14.72 39.05
N ARG A 17 -14.61 13.88 40.05
CA ARG A 17 -13.90 12.60 39.81
C ARG A 17 -14.71 11.67 38.91
N ARG A 18 -16.01 11.50 39.20
CA ARG A 18 -16.89 10.64 38.38
C ARG A 18 -17.01 11.17 36.95
N THR A 19 -17.28 12.47 36.80
CA THR A 19 -17.43 13.10 35.48
C THR A 19 -16.16 12.99 34.63
N LEU A 20 -14.97 13.13 35.24
CA LEU A 20 -13.69 12.96 34.55
C LEU A 20 -13.52 11.53 34.01
N PHE A 21 -13.72 10.51 34.83
CA PHE A 21 -13.57 9.12 34.39
C PHE A 21 -14.59 8.72 33.32
N THR A 22 -15.84 9.17 33.45
CA THR A 22 -16.86 8.92 32.41
C THR A 22 -16.50 9.61 31.09
N GLY A 23 -16.04 10.87 31.14
CA GLY A 23 -15.58 11.59 29.95
C GLY A 23 -14.40 10.92 29.27
N MET A 24 -13.39 10.50 30.04
CA MET A 24 -12.24 9.75 29.51
C MET A 24 -12.67 8.43 28.88
N GLY A 25 -13.59 7.68 29.51
CA GLY A 25 -14.12 6.44 28.94
C GLY A 25 -14.82 6.65 27.59
N ILE A 26 -15.62 7.70 27.46
CA ILE A 26 -16.27 8.07 26.19
C ILE A 26 -15.22 8.42 25.14
N VAL A 27 -14.24 9.26 25.47
CA VAL A 27 -13.17 9.65 24.54
C VAL A 27 -12.37 8.43 24.07
N ILE A 28 -11.98 7.55 24.99
CA ILE A 28 -11.23 6.34 24.67
C ILE A 28 -12.07 5.39 23.82
N SER A 29 -13.36 5.23 24.11
CA SER A 29 -14.25 4.38 23.31
C SER A 29 -14.33 4.85 21.86
N VAL A 30 -14.55 6.15 21.63
CA VAL A 30 -14.60 6.73 20.27
C VAL A 30 -13.22 6.66 19.60
N ALA A 31 -12.15 6.96 20.33
CA ALA A 31 -10.78 6.91 19.82
C ALA A 31 -10.38 5.49 19.39
N MET A 32 -10.74 4.45 20.15
CA MET A 32 -10.41 3.06 19.80
C MET A 32 -11.12 2.63 18.52
N ILE A 33 -12.42 2.92 18.38
CA ILE A 33 -13.18 2.54 17.18
C ILE A 33 -12.58 3.22 15.93
N THR A 34 -12.34 4.53 16.02
CA THR A 34 -11.77 5.31 14.90
C THR A 34 -10.33 4.87 14.58
N ALA A 35 -9.49 4.67 15.59
CA ALA A 35 -8.11 4.25 15.40
C ALA A 35 -8.02 2.89 14.70
N VAL A 36 -8.85 1.91 15.09
CA VAL A 36 -8.85 0.58 14.45
C VAL A 36 -9.26 0.67 12.98
N SER A 37 -10.30 1.43 12.66
CA SER A 37 -10.75 1.60 11.27
C SER A 37 -9.69 2.27 10.40
N VAL A 38 -9.09 3.37 10.87
CA VAL A 38 -8.05 4.09 10.12
C VAL A 38 -6.77 3.26 10.01
N PHE A 39 -6.40 2.54 11.06
CA PHE A 39 -5.26 1.65 11.04
C PHE A 39 -5.44 0.53 10.02
N ALA A 40 -6.60 -0.13 10.02
CA ALA A 40 -6.90 -1.19 9.06
C ALA A 40 -6.85 -0.69 7.61
N SER A 41 -7.46 0.46 7.30
CA SER A 41 -7.44 1.01 5.94
C SER A 41 -6.03 1.41 5.50
N SER A 42 -5.27 2.05 6.38
CA SER A 42 -3.90 2.49 6.08
C SER A 42 -2.95 1.29 5.92
N PHE A 43 -3.15 0.25 6.72
CA PHE A 43 -2.36 -0.98 6.64
C PHE A 43 -2.63 -1.74 5.35
N LEU A 44 -3.89 -1.83 4.91
CA LEU A 44 -4.24 -2.45 3.63
C LEU A 44 -3.63 -1.68 2.44
N ASP A 45 -3.75 -0.35 2.42
CA ASP A 45 -3.12 0.50 1.39
C ASP A 45 -1.59 0.31 1.36
N TYR A 46 -0.95 0.22 2.53
CA TYR A 46 0.49 -0.06 2.61
C TYR A 46 0.84 -1.44 2.05
N MET A 47 0.07 -2.47 2.40
CA MET A 47 0.31 -3.85 1.94
C MET A 47 0.16 -3.97 0.42
N GLU A 48 -0.84 -3.32 -0.17
CA GLU A 48 -1.03 -3.27 -1.63
C GLU A 48 0.17 -2.63 -2.32
N ARG A 49 0.55 -1.41 -1.90
CA ARG A 49 1.72 -0.72 -2.48
C ARG A 49 3.01 -1.50 -2.31
N LYS A 50 3.17 -2.20 -1.19
CA LYS A 50 4.33 -3.06 -0.96
C LYS A 50 4.35 -4.25 -1.92
N ALA A 51 3.21 -4.90 -2.12
CA ALA A 51 3.10 -6.02 -3.05
C ALA A 51 3.44 -5.58 -4.48
N VAL A 52 2.93 -4.43 -4.91
CA VAL A 52 3.26 -3.82 -6.21
C VAL A 52 4.73 -3.45 -6.31
N TYR A 53 5.33 -2.88 -5.26
CA TYR A 53 6.75 -2.52 -5.27
C TYR A 53 7.68 -3.74 -5.36
N GLU A 54 7.34 -4.83 -4.66
CA GLU A 54 8.18 -6.03 -4.62
C GLU A 54 7.99 -6.95 -5.83
N THR A 55 6.76 -7.08 -6.33
CA THR A 55 6.43 -8.02 -7.41
C THR A 55 6.36 -7.32 -8.77
N GLY A 56 6.06 -6.03 -8.79
CA GLY A 56 5.65 -5.29 -9.98
C GLY A 56 4.12 -5.33 -10.18
N ASP A 57 3.62 -4.40 -10.98
CA ASP A 57 2.21 -4.29 -11.37
C ASP A 57 1.94 -5.04 -12.69
N TRP A 58 2.17 -6.35 -12.69
CA TRP A 58 1.93 -7.19 -13.87
C TRP A 58 1.12 -8.42 -13.51
N GLU A 59 0.12 -8.74 -14.34
CA GLU A 59 -0.76 -9.90 -14.13
C GLU A 59 -0.35 -11.11 -14.97
N LEU A 60 0.25 -10.88 -16.14
CA LEU A 60 0.60 -11.92 -17.10
C LEU A 60 1.99 -11.67 -17.67
N ALA A 61 2.81 -12.72 -17.67
CA ALA A 61 4.09 -12.75 -18.35
C ALA A 61 4.07 -13.88 -19.38
N TYR A 62 4.31 -13.53 -20.64
CA TYR A 62 4.46 -14.48 -21.73
C TYR A 62 5.94 -14.55 -22.14
N SER A 63 6.45 -15.75 -22.37
CA SER A 63 7.80 -16.00 -22.87
C SER A 63 7.73 -16.49 -24.31
N ASP A 64 8.78 -16.21 -25.10
CA ASP A 64 8.91 -16.69 -26.49
C ASP A 64 7.77 -16.28 -27.44
N LEU A 65 7.36 -15.00 -27.40
CA LEU A 65 6.34 -14.45 -28.29
C LEU A 65 6.91 -14.05 -29.66
N ASN A 66 6.16 -14.31 -30.72
CA ASN A 66 6.47 -13.80 -32.07
C ASN A 66 5.99 -12.33 -32.24
N GLU A 67 6.58 -11.61 -33.20
CA GLU A 67 6.24 -10.19 -33.48
C GLU A 67 4.74 -9.94 -33.70
N THR A 68 4.05 -10.86 -34.37
CA THR A 68 2.60 -10.78 -34.60
C THR A 68 1.78 -10.92 -33.32
N GLU A 69 2.24 -11.72 -32.36
CA GLU A 69 1.57 -11.94 -31.08
C GLU A 69 1.78 -10.73 -30.15
N ILE A 70 2.97 -10.14 -30.17
CA ILE A 70 3.28 -8.88 -29.48
C ILE A 70 2.38 -7.74 -30.01
N GLN A 71 2.20 -7.67 -31.33
CA GLN A 71 1.36 -6.65 -31.95
C GLN A 71 -0.13 -6.83 -31.62
N TYR A 72 -0.59 -8.08 -31.50
CA TYR A 72 -1.94 -8.39 -31.03
C TYR A 72 -2.16 -7.93 -29.59
N LEU A 73 -1.22 -8.25 -28.67
CA LEU A 73 -1.30 -7.85 -27.26
C LEU A 73 -1.27 -6.33 -27.08
N ASN A 74 -0.47 -5.61 -27.88
CA ASN A 74 -0.44 -4.14 -27.88
C ASN A 74 -1.71 -3.48 -28.41
N THR A 75 -2.53 -4.21 -29.19
CA THR A 75 -3.76 -3.69 -29.78
C THR A 75 -5.00 -4.08 -28.99
N ASP A 76 -4.88 -5.03 -28.05
CA ASP A 76 -5.99 -5.44 -27.19
C ASP A 76 -6.35 -4.31 -26.22
N LYS A 77 -7.65 -3.99 -26.16
CA LYS A 77 -8.18 -2.93 -25.28
C LYS A 77 -8.21 -3.32 -23.81
N GLN A 78 -8.00 -4.60 -23.51
CA GLN A 78 -7.91 -5.10 -22.14
C GLN A 78 -6.52 -4.93 -21.53
N VAL A 79 -5.52 -4.59 -22.34
CA VAL A 79 -4.14 -4.39 -21.91
C VAL A 79 -3.88 -2.89 -21.77
N ASP A 80 -3.63 -2.44 -20.54
CA ASP A 80 -3.35 -1.02 -20.26
C ASP A 80 -1.89 -0.66 -20.58
N HIS A 81 -0.97 -1.52 -20.14
CA HIS A 81 0.47 -1.35 -20.34
C HIS A 81 1.15 -2.67 -20.73
N THR A 82 2.11 -2.58 -21.63
CA THR A 82 2.98 -3.69 -22.03
C THR A 82 4.43 -3.33 -21.76
N PHE A 83 5.19 -4.32 -21.29
CA PHE A 83 6.64 -4.20 -21.12
C PHE A 83 7.29 -5.42 -21.78
N MET A 84 8.31 -5.17 -22.59
CA MET A 84 9.07 -6.22 -23.27
C MET A 84 10.48 -6.25 -22.69
N VAL A 85 10.89 -7.44 -22.26
CA VAL A 85 12.26 -7.74 -21.87
C VAL A 85 12.82 -8.68 -22.91
N ASP A 86 13.90 -8.27 -23.56
CA ASP A 86 14.66 -9.12 -24.46
C ASP A 86 16.03 -9.40 -23.82
N ASP A 87 16.35 -10.67 -23.62
CA ASP A 87 17.65 -11.09 -23.09
C ASP A 87 18.62 -11.23 -24.25
N LEU A 88 19.50 -10.23 -24.42
CA LEU A 88 20.52 -10.20 -25.46
C LEU A 88 21.66 -11.20 -25.21
N GLY A 89 21.66 -11.89 -24.07
CA GLY A 89 22.63 -12.90 -23.70
C GLY A 89 24.01 -12.33 -23.40
N TYR A 90 25.05 -13.16 -23.57
CA TYR A 90 26.39 -12.83 -23.13
C TYR A 90 27.21 -12.14 -24.22
N ALA A 91 27.81 -10.99 -23.90
CA ALA A 91 28.77 -10.32 -24.77
C ALA A 91 30.21 -10.64 -24.35
N VAL A 92 31.09 -10.95 -25.30
CA VAL A 92 32.52 -11.20 -25.01
C VAL A 92 33.17 -9.89 -24.53
N LEU A 93 33.89 -9.94 -23.40
CA LEU A 93 34.67 -8.81 -22.90
C LEU A 93 36.10 -8.84 -23.46
N PRO A 94 36.49 -7.91 -24.35
CA PRO A 94 37.88 -7.74 -24.70
C PRO A 94 38.67 -7.33 -23.45
N GLU A 95 39.80 -7.98 -23.19
CA GLU A 95 40.68 -7.70 -22.03
C GLU A 95 40.11 -8.06 -20.64
N SER A 96 39.26 -9.09 -20.52
CA SER A 96 38.86 -9.62 -19.22
C SER A 96 40.07 -10.09 -18.39
N GLN A 97 40.19 -9.60 -17.16
CA GLN A 97 41.19 -10.10 -16.20
C GLN A 97 40.86 -11.49 -15.65
N ASN A 98 39.62 -11.95 -15.83
CA ASN A 98 39.18 -13.26 -15.40
C ASN A 98 39.03 -14.19 -16.61
N GLU A 99 40.00 -15.09 -16.81
CA GLU A 99 40.00 -16.08 -17.89
C GLU A 99 38.81 -17.04 -17.83
N TYR A 100 38.26 -17.32 -16.65
CA TYR A 100 37.15 -18.26 -16.49
C TYR A 100 35.78 -17.64 -16.79
N LYS A 101 35.65 -16.31 -16.84
CA LYS A 101 34.41 -15.59 -17.18
C LYS A 101 34.69 -14.31 -17.99
N PRO A 102 35.11 -14.42 -19.26
CA PRO A 102 35.45 -13.27 -20.10
C PRO A 102 34.21 -12.71 -20.84
N TYR A 103 33.11 -12.52 -20.12
CA TYR A 103 31.84 -12.07 -20.71
C TYR A 103 31.06 -11.11 -19.81
N TRP A 104 30.30 -10.21 -20.43
CA TRP A 104 29.25 -9.40 -19.80
C TRP A 104 27.93 -10.14 -19.92
N PHE A 105 27.09 -10.02 -18.88
CA PHE A 105 25.66 -10.30 -18.92
C PHE A 105 24.94 -8.97 -18.90
#